data_AF-A0A1C4R8T0-F1
#
_entry.id   AF-A0A1C4R8T0-F1
#
_cell.length_a   1.000
_cell.length_b   1.000
_cell.length_c   1.000
_cell.angle_alpha   90.00
_cell.angle_beta   90.00
_cell.angle_gamma   90.00
#
_symmetry.space_group_name_H-M   'P 1'
#
loop_
_entity.id
_entity.type
_entity.pdbx_description
1 polymer ?
#
loop_
_entity_poly.entity_id
_entity_poly.type
_entity_poly.pdbx_seq_one_letter_code
_entity_poly.pdbx_strand_id
1 'polypeptide(L)'
;MSATGGEVPPSAAPPAELAPSSLRRGDQGPQVAVLQNRLKEVWLYHGDTDGNFNDRVENAVRIYQSYKAIQGDPAGVYGPNTRRTLEAETTGQGRD
;
A
#
# COMPACT_ATOMS: atom_id res chain seq x y z
N MET A 1 6.86 -42.16 -19.51
CA MET A 1 6.03 -41.30 -20.37
C MET A 1 5.75 -40.01 -19.62
N SER A 2 5.94 -38.90 -20.33
CA SER A 2 5.83 -37.46 -20.01
C SER A 2 4.61 -37.09 -19.13
N ALA A 3 4.50 -35.92 -18.46
CA ALA A 3 5.13 -34.62 -18.63
C ALA A 3 4.98 -33.76 -17.35
N THR A 4 5.83 -32.75 -17.26
CA THR A 4 5.91 -31.59 -16.35
C THR A 4 4.68 -30.67 -16.34
N GLY A 5 4.43 -29.96 -15.24
CA GLY A 5 3.56 -28.77 -15.25
C GLY A 5 3.33 -28.07 -13.91
N GLY A 6 4.32 -27.31 -13.43
CA GLY A 6 4.14 -26.07 -12.64
C GLY A 6 3.33 -26.11 -11.35
N GLU A 7 3.95 -26.54 -10.25
CA GLU A 7 3.50 -26.17 -8.92
C GLU A 7 3.91 -24.71 -8.68
N VAL A 8 2.98 -23.77 -8.90
CA VAL A 8 3.09 -22.45 -8.29
C VAL A 8 2.73 -22.70 -6.83
N PRO A 9 3.66 -22.59 -5.86
CA PRO A 9 3.24 -22.62 -4.47
C PRO A 9 2.31 -21.41 -4.31
N PRO A 10 1.07 -21.56 -3.77
CA PRO A 10 0.46 -20.42 -3.12
C PRO A 10 1.45 -20.07 -2.01
N SER A 11 2.20 -18.99 -2.22
CA SER A 11 3.10 -18.43 -1.23
C SER A 11 2.28 -18.29 0.05
N ALA A 12 2.47 -19.24 0.96
CA ALA A 12 1.87 -19.23 2.26
C ALA A 12 2.49 -18.04 2.99
N ALA A 13 1.88 -16.86 2.82
CA ALA A 13 2.02 -15.82 3.81
C ALA A 13 1.48 -16.44 5.11
N PRO A 14 2.29 -16.54 6.18
CA PRO A 14 1.80 -16.98 7.49
C PRO A 14 0.66 -16.04 7.93
N PRO A 15 -0.17 -16.44 8.90
CA PRO A 15 -1.22 -15.59 9.44
C PRO A 15 -0.59 -14.25 9.83
N ALA A 16 -0.97 -13.19 9.11
CA ALA A 16 -0.58 -11.81 9.39
C ALA A 16 -1.33 -11.33 10.63
N GLU A 17 -1.10 -12.02 11.75
CA GLU A 17 -1.61 -11.69 13.05
C GLU A 17 -0.55 -10.81 13.72
N LEU A 18 -0.93 -9.57 14.04
CA LEU A 18 -0.33 -8.69 15.07
C LEU A 18 0.74 -7.65 14.70
N ALA A 19 0.97 -7.35 13.42
CA ALA A 19 1.52 -6.04 13.05
C ALA A 19 0.86 -5.57 11.75
N PRO A 20 0.48 -4.29 11.61
CA PRO A 20 0.15 -3.77 10.29
C PRO A 20 1.47 -3.72 9.50
N SER A 21 1.75 -4.80 8.78
CA SER A 21 2.85 -4.93 7.84
C SER A 21 2.92 -3.67 6.99
N SER A 22 4.12 -3.16 6.71
CA SER A 22 4.27 -2.08 5.74
C SER A 22 3.69 -2.53 4.40
N LEU A 23 2.95 -1.64 3.73
CA LEU A 23 2.40 -1.93 2.40
C LEU A 23 3.38 -1.47 1.32
N ARG A 24 3.58 -2.30 0.31
CA ARG A 24 4.49 -2.07 -0.82
C ARG A 24 3.89 -2.55 -2.13
N ARG A 25 4.52 -2.19 -3.25
CA ARG A 25 4.09 -2.64 -4.58
C ARG A 25 3.93 -4.16 -4.64
N GLY A 26 2.80 -4.59 -5.20
CA GLY A 26 2.40 -5.99 -5.28
C GLY A 26 1.52 -6.46 -4.13
N ASP A 27 1.44 -5.72 -3.02
CA ASP A 27 0.48 -6.02 -1.96
C ASP A 27 -0.94 -5.72 -2.42
N GLN A 28 -1.89 -6.50 -1.92
CA GLN A 28 -3.30 -6.41 -2.25
C GLN A 28 -4.16 -6.56 -1.01
N GLY A 29 -5.36 -5.95 -1.04
CA GLY A 29 -6.40 -6.16 -0.03
C GLY A 29 -6.93 -4.88 0.61
N PRO A 30 -7.74 -5.01 1.67
CA PRO A 30 -8.50 -3.90 2.24
C PRO A 30 -7.61 -2.79 2.82
N GLN A 31 -6.43 -3.13 3.35
CA GLN A 31 -5.49 -2.13 3.87
C GLN A 31 -4.93 -1.24 2.75
N VAL A 32 -4.74 -1.80 1.54
CA VAL A 32 -4.32 -1.03 0.37
C VAL A 32 -5.44 -0.12 -0.12
N ALA A 33 -6.69 -0.59 -0.09
CA ALA A 33 -7.85 0.23 -0.42
C ALA A 33 -7.96 1.44 0.52
N VAL A 34 -7.77 1.23 1.83
CA VAL A 34 -7.70 2.34 2.80
C VAL A 34 -6.55 3.29 2.46
N LEU A 35 -5.35 2.79 2.14
CA LEU A 35 -4.23 3.64 1.71
C LEU A 35 -4.58 4.46 0.46
N GLN A 36 -5.16 3.84 -0.56
CA GLN A 36 -5.59 4.51 -1.78
C GLN A 36 -6.59 5.63 -1.48
N ASN A 37 -7.56 5.38 -0.61
CA ASN A 37 -8.51 6.39 -0.14
C ASN A 37 -7.82 7.56 0.57
N ARG A 38 -6.89 7.28 1.49
CA ARG A 38 -6.10 8.32 2.16
C ARG A 38 -5.30 9.16 1.17
N LEU A 39 -4.68 8.53 0.18
CA LEU A 39 -3.93 9.23 -0.86
C LEU A 39 -4.85 10.09 -1.76
N LYS A 40 -6.11 9.68 -1.97
CA LYS A 40 -7.14 10.51 -2.62
C LYS A 40 -7.51 11.72 -1.77
N GLU A 41 -7.64 11.56 -0.46
CA GLU A 41 -7.91 12.65 0.48
C GLU A 41 -6.80 13.71 0.49
N VAL A 42 -5.53 13.34 0.24
CA VAL A 42 -4.44 14.33 0.08
C VAL A 42 -4.18 14.72 -1.38
N TRP A 43 -5.08 14.37 -2.31
CA TRP A 43 -5.00 14.69 -3.75
C TRP A 43 -3.75 14.15 -4.47
N LEU A 44 -3.13 13.09 -3.94
CA LEU A 44 -1.94 12.46 -4.52
C LEU A 44 -2.24 11.21 -5.34
N TYR A 45 -3.44 10.65 -5.18
CA TYR A 45 -3.92 9.53 -5.98
C TYR A 45 -5.30 9.85 -6.54
N HIS A 46 -5.53 9.51 -7.81
CA HIS A 46 -6.79 9.78 -8.52
C HIS A 46 -7.36 8.51 -9.19
N GLY A 47 -6.73 7.37 -8.93
CA GLY A 47 -7.18 6.09 -9.48
C GLY A 47 -8.28 5.44 -8.65
N ASP A 48 -8.65 4.23 -9.08
CA ASP A 48 -9.62 3.40 -8.38
C ASP A 48 -9.09 2.91 -7.04
N THR A 49 -10.01 2.74 -6.10
CA THR A 49 -9.75 2.15 -4.79
C THR A 49 -10.00 0.64 -4.86
N ASP A 50 -9.22 -0.04 -5.71
CA ASP A 50 -9.36 -1.47 -6.02
C ASP A 50 -8.57 -2.37 -5.05
N GLY A 51 -7.87 -1.78 -4.09
CA GLY A 51 -7.07 -2.51 -3.11
C GLY A 51 -5.78 -3.09 -3.71
N ASN A 52 -5.31 -2.60 -4.86
CA ASN A 52 -4.09 -3.05 -5.49
C ASN A 52 -2.97 -2.02 -5.38
N PHE A 53 -1.84 -2.41 -4.77
CA PHE A 53 -0.70 -1.52 -4.61
C PHE A 53 0.14 -1.56 -5.90
N ASN A 54 -0.34 -0.84 -6.91
CA ASN A 54 0.30 -0.72 -8.21
C ASN A 54 1.33 0.42 -8.24
N ASP A 55 1.97 0.62 -9.40
CA ASP A 55 2.91 1.71 -9.67
C ASP A 55 2.39 3.11 -9.31
N ARG A 56 1.09 3.36 -9.53
CA ARG A 56 0.48 4.67 -9.27
C ARG A 56 0.35 4.91 -7.77
N VAL A 57 -0.03 3.88 -7.01
CA VAL A 57 -0.08 3.96 -5.54
C VAL A 57 1.33 4.17 -4.97
N GLU A 58 2.32 3.42 -5.46
CA GLU A 58 3.72 3.60 -5.04
C GLU A 58 4.23 5.01 -5.32
N ASN A 59 3.95 5.54 -6.50
CA ASN A 59 4.35 6.90 -6.86
C ASN A 59 3.66 7.95 -5.96
N ALA A 60 2.37 7.79 -5.66
CA ALA A 60 1.65 8.67 -4.75
C ALA A 60 2.25 8.64 -3.33
N VAL A 61 2.63 7.46 -2.82
CA VAL A 61 3.34 7.32 -1.54
C VAL A 61 4.70 8.02 -1.57
N ARG A 62 5.48 7.88 -2.65
CA ARG A 62 6.77 8.57 -2.80
C ARG A 62 6.62 10.09 -2.78
N ILE A 63 5.64 10.61 -3.51
CA ILE A 63 5.37 12.06 -3.54
C ILE A 63 4.97 12.54 -2.15
N TYR A 64 4.10 11.79 -1.46
CA TYR A 64 3.68 12.13 -0.11
C TYR A 64 4.87 12.17 0.86
N GLN A 65 5.73 11.14 0.84
CA GLN A 65 6.94 11.06 1.65
C GLN A 65 7.87 12.24 1.40
N SER A 66 8.08 12.60 0.12
CA SER A 66 8.90 13.77 -0.24
C SER A 66 8.29 15.07 0.24
N TYR A 67 6.97 15.26 0.08
CA TYR A 67 6.27 16.48 0.47
C TYR A 67 6.28 16.71 1.99
N LYS A 68 6.21 15.62 2.77
CA LYS A 68 6.24 15.65 4.24
C LYS A 68 7.64 15.48 4.83
N ALA A 69 8.68 15.40 4.00
CA ALA A 69 10.05 15.12 4.42
C ALA A 69 10.18 13.89 5.35
N ILE A 70 9.40 12.84 5.07
CA ILE A 70 9.39 11.61 5.86
C ILE A 70 10.70 10.86 5.64
N GLN A 71 11.35 10.46 6.75
CA GLN A 71 12.55 9.65 6.77
C GLN A 71 12.30 8.32 7.51
N GLY A 72 13.16 7.33 7.31
CA GLY A 72 13.10 6.03 7.99
C GLY A 72 12.23 4.97 7.31
N ASP A 73 11.41 5.36 6.33
CA ASP A 73 10.70 4.42 5.46
C ASP A 73 11.33 4.39 4.05
N PRO A 74 11.38 3.24 3.36
CA PRO A 74 11.79 3.18 1.97
C PRO A 74 10.84 3.97 1.05
N ALA A 75 11.41 4.56 -0.01
CA ALA A 75 10.65 5.38 -0.95
C ALA A 75 9.53 4.57 -1.66
N GLY A 76 8.28 4.96 -1.42
CA GLY A 76 7.09 4.32 -2.01
C GLY A 76 6.53 3.18 -1.17
N VAL A 77 7.11 2.92 0.01
CA VAL A 77 6.60 1.95 0.98
C VAL A 77 5.78 2.67 2.04
N TYR A 78 4.55 2.23 2.25
CA TYR A 78 3.69 2.73 3.32
C TYR A 78 4.09 2.08 4.66
N GLY A 79 5.25 2.49 5.16
CA GLY A 79 5.83 2.09 6.42
C GLY A 79 5.24 2.84 7.63
N PRO A 80 5.72 2.57 8.85
CA PRO A 80 5.15 3.13 10.07
C PRO A 80 5.23 4.66 10.14
N ASN A 81 6.29 5.29 9.64
CA ASN A 81 6.44 6.75 9.67
C ASN A 81 5.45 7.41 8.70
N THR A 82 5.37 6.87 7.48
CA THR A 82 4.45 7.31 6.43
C THR A 82 3.01 7.10 6.86
N ARG A 83 2.72 5.95 7.46
CA ARG A 83 1.41 5.63 8.02
C ARG A 83 0.98 6.65 9.05
N ARG A 84 1.82 6.89 10.06
CA ARG A 84 1.51 7.85 11.13
C ARG A 84 1.19 9.24 10.60
N THR A 85 1.99 9.77 9.68
CA THR A 85 1.78 11.10 9.12
C THR A 85 0.51 11.15 8.25
N LEU A 86 0.32 10.17 7.37
CA LEU A 86 -0.84 10.15 6.48
C LEU A 86 -2.15 9.97 7.25
N GLU A 87 -2.17 9.08 8.25
CA GLU A 87 -3.34 8.82 9.09
C GLU A 87 -3.71 10.00 9.98
N ALA A 88 -2.76 10.85 10.38
CA ALA A 88 -3.05 12.06 11.13
C ALA A 88 -3.78 13.14 10.30
N GLU A 89 -3.71 13.06 8.97
CA GLU A 89 -4.28 14.05 8.05
C GLU A 89 -5.55 13.55 7.33
N THR A 90 -5.86 12.26 7.46
CA THR A 90 -6.88 11.58 6.66
C THR A 90 -7.72 10.64 7.51
N THR A 91 -8.94 10.35 7.05
CA THR A 91 -9.82 9.37 7.71
C THR A 91 -9.67 7.98 7.10
N GLY A 92 -9.31 7.91 5.81
CA GLY A 92 -9.19 6.66 5.06
C GLY A 92 -10.52 6.10 4.56
N GLN A 93 -11.60 6.86 4.72
CA GLN A 93 -12.93 6.52 4.21
C GLN A 93 -13.05 6.82 2.72
N GLY A 94 -12.15 7.66 2.17
CA GLY A 94 -12.30 8.18 0.83
C GLY A 94 -13.24 9.38 0.83
N ARG A 95 -13.25 10.14 -0.26
CA ARG A 95 -14.22 11.22 -0.44
C ARG A 95 -15.44 10.65 -1.15
N ASP A 96 -16.59 10.66 -0.48
CA ASP A 96 -17.91 10.41 -1.08
C ASP A 96 -18.25 11.42 -2.19
#